data_AF-A0A924ZCF6-F1
#
_entry.id   AF-A0A924ZCF6-F1
#
_cell.length_a   1.000
_cell.length_b   1.000
_cell.length_c   1.000
_cell.angle_alpha   90.00
_cell.angle_beta   90.00
_cell.angle_gamma   90.00
#
_symmetry.space_group_name_H-M   'P 1'
#
loop_
_entity.id
_entity.type
_entity.pdbx_description
1 polymer ?
#
loop_
_entity_poly.entity_id
_entity_poly.type
_entity_poly.pdbx_seq_one_letter_code
_entity_poly.pdbx_strand_id
1 'polypeptide(L)' 'MAGGKRLAVVGGGWAGVAAAIEATRRGHQATLFVMAPQLGGRSRGVDVAGMALDNGQHILI' A
#
# COMPACT_ATOMS: atom_id res chain seq x y z
N MET A 1 18.84 -17.21 14.05
CA MET A 1 17.97 -16.24 13.35
C MET A 1 17.22 -17.00 12.27
N ALA A 2 15.89 -17.10 12.32
CA ALA A 2 15.13 -17.72 11.23
C ALA A 2 15.32 -16.87 9.97
N GLY A 3 15.78 -17.49 8.87
CA GLY A 3 16.08 -16.78 7.62
C GLY A 3 14.86 -16.05 7.05
N GLY A 4 15.11 -14.96 6.31
CA GLY A 4 14.09 -14.14 5.68
C GLY A 4 13.16 -14.96 4.76
N LYS A 5 11.86 -14.68 4.82
CA LYS A 5 10.84 -15.33 3.97
C LYS A 5 10.49 -14.45 2.77
N ARG A 6 9.98 -15.07 1.71
CA ARG A 6 9.30 -14.37 0.61
C ARG A 6 7.81 -14.28 0.89
N LEU A 7 7.26 -13.07 0.91
CA LEU A 7 5.88 -12.80 1.29
C LEU A 7 5.14 -12.13 0.12
N ALA A 8 3.94 -12.60 -0.18
CA ALA A 8 3.04 -11.93 -1.11
C ALA A 8 2.04 -11.09 -0.30
N VAL A 9 1.95 -9.80 -0.59
CA VAL A 9 0.98 -8.88 -0.01
C VAL A 9 -0.03 -8.52 -1.10
N VAL A 10 -1.31 -8.81 -0.88
CA VAL A 10 -2.37 -8.53 -1.86
C VAL A 10 -3.17 -7.31 -1.41
N GLY A 11 -3.11 -6.25 -2.22
CA GLY A 11 -3.83 -4.99 -2.00
C GLY A 11 -2.89 -3.80 -1.77
N GLY A 12 -2.84 -2.87 -2.73
CA GLY A 12 -2.01 -1.66 -2.67
C GLY A 12 -2.61 -0.48 -1.89
N GLY A 13 -3.51 -0.75 -0.93
CA GLY A 13 -3.98 0.25 0.03
C GLY A 13 -2.97 0.46 1.17
N TRP A 14 -3.22 1.44 2.04
CA TRP A 14 -2.31 1.77 3.15
C TRP A 14 -2.01 0.61 4.09
N ALA A 15 -3.00 -0.24 4.38
CA ALA A 15 -2.78 -1.44 5.18
C ALA A 15 -1.78 -2.41 4.51
N GLY A 16 -1.91 -2.65 3.21
CA GLY A 16 -0.99 -3.53 2.48
C GLY A 16 0.41 -2.93 2.33
N VAL A 17 0.51 -1.62 2.07
CA VAL A 17 1.79 -0.92 2.03
C VAL A 17 2.49 -0.97 3.39
N ALA A 18 1.77 -0.70 4.48
CA ALA A 18 2.30 -0.79 5.84
C ALA A 18 2.76 -2.22 6.18
N ALA A 19 1.97 -3.24 5.81
CA ALA A 19 2.34 -4.64 6.01
C ALA A 19 3.62 -5.02 5.24
N ALA A 20 3.77 -4.57 3.98
CA ALA A 20 4.96 -4.82 3.17
C ALA A 20 6.20 -4.11 3.74
N ILE A 21 6.05 -2.88 4.23
CA ILE A 21 7.12 -2.13 4.90
C ILE A 21 7.57 -2.87 6.16
N GLU A 22 6.64 -3.27 7.02
CA GLU A 22 6.98 -3.93 8.28
C GLU A 22 7.60 -5.30 8.07
N ALA A 23 7.11 -6.07 7.10
CA ALA A 23 7.74 -7.31 6.65
C ALA A 23 9.19 -7.09 6.22
N THR A 24 9.44 -6.06 5.42
CA THR A 24 10.78 -5.70 4.96
C THR A 24 11.68 -5.29 6.12
N ARG A 25 11.18 -4.49 7.08
CA ARG A 25 11.91 -4.11 8.30
C ARG A 25 12.31 -5.31 9.17
N ARG A 26 11.50 -6.38 9.15
CA ARG A 26 11.77 -7.64 9.86
C ARG A 26 12.71 -8.59 9.08
N GLY A 27 13.25 -8.16 7.95
CA GLY A 27 14.18 -8.95 7.14
C GLY A 27 13.51 -9.97 6.22
N HIS A 28 12.24 -9.76 5.85
CA HIS A 28 11.55 -10.53 4.82
C HIS A 28 11.58 -9.81 3.47
N GLN A 29 11.44 -10.56 2.38
CA GLN A 29 11.25 -10.01 1.05
C GLN A 29 9.75 -9.97 0.74
N ALA A 30 9.16 -8.79 0.63
CA ALA A 30 7.74 -8.63 0.29
C ALA A 30 7.55 -8.29 -1.19
N THR A 31 6.56 -8.90 -1.83
CA THR A 31 6.06 -8.52 -3.16
C THR A 31 4.61 -8.04 -3.01
N LEU A 32 4.35 -6.79 -3.39
CA LEU A 32 3.02 -6.18 -3.30
C LEU A 32 2.29 -6.32 -4.64
N PHE A 33 1.12 -6.94 -4.61
CA PHE A 33 0.23 -7.11 -5.76
C PHE A 33 -0.94 -6.13 -5.65
N VAL A 34 -1.16 -5.35 -6.70
CA VAL A 34 -2.25 -4.36 -6.77
C VAL A 34 -2.95 -4.47 -8.13
N MET A 35 -4.29 -4.48 -8.11
CA MET A 35 -5.08 -4.50 -9.35
C MET A 35 -5.27 -3.09 -9.95
N ALA A 36 -5.19 -2.06 -9.11
CA ALA A 36 -5.42 -0.68 -9.50
C ALA A 36 -4.16 -0.07 -10.16
N PRO A 37 -4.33 0.92 -11.05
CA PRO A 37 -3.21 1.59 -11.72
C PRO A 37 -2.34 2.46 -10.80
N GLN A 38 -2.80 2.70 -9.56
CA GLN A 38 -2.07 3.48 -8.56
C GLN A 38 -2.24 2.87 -7.16
N LEU A 39 -1.27 3.15 -6.30
CA LEU A 39 -1.33 2.82 -4.87
C LEU A 39 -2.24 3.78 -4.09
N GLY A 40 -2.48 3.48 -2.82
CA GLY A 40 -3.28 4.28 -1.88
C GLY A 40 -4.66 3.68 -1.60
N GLY A 41 -5.14 2.78 -2.47
CA GLY A 41 -6.45 2.14 -2.31
C GLY A 41 -7.57 3.19 -2.29
N ARG A 42 -8.31 3.26 -1.18
CA ARG A 42 -9.37 4.27 -0.99
C ARG A 42 -8.80 5.67 -0.76
N SER A 43 -7.57 5.77 -0.28
CA SER A 43 -6.94 7.02 0.11
C SER A 43 -5.87 7.42 -0.87
N ARG A 44 -6.32 8.05 -1.95
CA ARG A 44 -5.54 8.42 -3.11
C ARG A 44 -6.04 9.76 -3.67
N GLY A 45 -5.19 10.46 -4.42
CA GLY A 45 -5.64 11.57 -5.25
C GLY A 45 -6.55 11.07 -6.38
N VAL A 46 -7.62 11.82 -6.67
CA VAL A 46 -8.53 11.59 -7.79
C VAL A 46 -8.62 12.86 -8.62
N ASP A 47 -8.59 12.73 -9.95
CA ASP A 47 -8.91 13.85 -10.85
C ASP A 47 -10.42 13.87 -11.10
N VAL A 48 -11.05 15.02 -10.84
CA VAL A 48 -12.45 15.26 -11.14
C VAL A 48 -12.54 16.54 -11.95
N ALA A 49 -12.86 16.41 -13.23
CA ALA A 49 -13.01 17.53 -14.17
C ALA A 49 -11.76 18.44 -14.25
N GLY A 50 -10.55 17.85 -14.22
CA GLY A 50 -9.29 18.58 -14.28
C GLY A 50 -8.86 19.20 -12.95
N MET A 51 -9.60 18.93 -11.87
CA MET A 51 -9.23 19.32 -10.51
C MET A 51 -8.68 18.10 -9.75
N ALA A 52 -7.44 18.22 -9.28
CA ALA A 52 -6.84 17.23 -8.40
C ALA A 52 -7.44 17.33 -6.99
N LEU A 53 -8.14 16.29 -6.56
CA LEU A 53 -8.78 16.19 -5.25
C LEU A 53 -8.08 15.13 -4.39
N ASP A 54 -7.87 15.43 -3.13
CA ASP A 54 -7.40 14.45 -2.16
C ASP A 54 -8.58 13.67 -1.56
N ASN A 55 -8.70 12.39 -1.91
CA ASN A 55 -9.68 11.45 -1.34
C ASN A 55 -9.07 10.64 -0.16
N GLY A 56 -7.92 11.06 0.35
CA GLY A 56 -7.14 10.41 1.40
C GLY A 56 -7.46 10.81 2.83
N GLN A 57 -8.30 11.82 3.02
CA GLN A 57 -8.57 12.52 4.29
C GLN A 57 -9.10 11.64 5.43
N HIS A 58 -9.41 10.38 5.16
CA HIS A 58 -10.05 9.42 6.08
C HIS A 58 -9.07 8.47 6.79
N ILE A 59 -7.75 8.59 6.59
CA ILE A 59 -6.74 7.67 7.16
C ILE A 59 -6.11 8.13 8.48
N LEU A 60 -6.40 9.35 8.95
CA LEU A 60 -6.14 9.67 10.36
C LEU A 60 -7.18 8.96 11.24
N ILE A 61 -6.88 7.72 11.62
CA ILE A 61 -7.45 7.05 12.79
C ILE A 61 -6.27 6.64 13.68
#